data_AF-A0A7V5DCU0-F1
#
_entry.id   AF-A0A7V5DCU0-F1
#
_cell.length_a   1.000
_cell.length_b   1.000
_cell.length_c   1.000
_cell.angle_alpha   90.00
_cell.angle_beta   90.00
_cell.angle_gamma   90.00
#
_symmetry.space_group_name_H-M   'P 1'
#
loop_
_entity.id
_entity.type
_entity.pdbx_description
1 polymer ?
#
loop_
_entity_poly.entity_id
_entity_poly.type
_entity_poly.pdbx_seq_one_letter_code
_entity_poly.pdbx_strand_id
1 'polypeptide(L)'
;MPEQEKIFTPKNIGLIASMTALIGVGVTVTAHEFNNGIITQAVIGSVFLGMAFPNLLIAGVMRLFRVHVGKVFLLIAGICIAVGIVLIAI
;
A
#
# COMPACT_ATOMS: atom_id res chain seq x y z
N MET A 1 31.20 0.59 -11.48
CA MET A 1 30.63 0.76 -10.12
C MET A 1 29.26 1.39 -10.32
N PRO A 2 28.15 0.73 -9.94
CA PRO A 2 26.84 1.25 -10.27
C PRO A 2 26.62 2.57 -9.53
N GLU A 3 26.28 3.60 -10.29
CA GLU A 3 25.84 4.91 -9.80
C GLU A 3 24.81 4.69 -8.70
N GLN A 4 25.16 5.10 -7.48
CA GLN A 4 24.19 5.28 -6.39
C GLN A 4 23.33 6.48 -6.79
N GLU A 5 22.36 6.24 -7.68
CA GLU A 5 21.35 7.21 -8.08
C GLU A 5 20.76 7.81 -6.79
N LYS A 6 20.68 9.15 -6.72
CA LYS A 6 20.08 9.87 -5.58
C LYS A 6 18.57 9.64 -5.53
N ILE A 7 18.17 8.40 -5.24
CA ILE A 7 16.78 7.92 -5.26
C ILE A 7 15.92 8.70 -4.25
N PHE A 8 16.53 9.12 -3.13
CA PHE A 8 15.90 9.92 -2.07
C PHE A 8 16.22 11.42 -2.18
N THR A 9 15.93 12.03 -3.32
CA THR A 9 15.90 13.49 -3.44
C THR A 9 14.61 14.03 -2.78
N PRO A 10 14.61 15.17 -2.06
CA PRO A 10 13.41 15.72 -1.41
C PRO A 10 12.23 15.92 -2.39
N LYS A 11 12.53 16.18 -3.67
CA LYS A 11 11.54 16.23 -4.75
C LYS A 11 10.81 14.89 -4.96
N ASN A 12 11.53 13.77 -4.91
CA ASN A 12 10.94 12.44 -5.06
C ASN A 12 10.13 12.04 -3.83
N ILE A 13 10.59 12.41 -2.63
CA ILE A 13 9.83 12.17 -1.39
C ILE A 13 8.52 12.97 -1.40
N GLY A 14 8.55 14.24 -1.81
CA GLY A 14 7.33 15.05 -1.96
C GLY A 14 6.38 14.48 -3.02
N LEU A 15 6.92 13.97 -4.13
CA LEU A 15 6.12 13.30 -5.16
C LEU A 15 5.48 12.00 -4.64
N ILE A 16 6.22 11.17 -3.92
CA ILE A 16 5.68 9.96 -3.30
C ILE A 16 4.59 10.33 -2.30
N ALA A 17 4.82 11.31 -1.41
CA ALA A 17 3.84 11.73 -0.42
C ALA A 17 2.55 12.26 -1.05
N SER A 18 2.66 13.08 -2.11
CA SER A 18 1.50 13.60 -2.83
C SER A 18 0.73 12.50 -3.57
N MET A 19 1.42 11.55 -4.21
CA MET A 19 0.78 10.39 -4.83
C MET A 19 0.09 9.51 -3.78
N THR A 20 0.73 9.26 -2.64
CA THR A 20 0.14 8.52 -1.53
C THR A 20 -1.12 9.22 -1.01
N ALA A 21 -1.10 10.54 -0.87
CA ALA A 21 -2.27 11.32 -0.45
C ALA A 21 -3.41 11.23 -1.49
N LEU A 22 -3.12 11.37 -2.78
CA LEU A 22 -4.11 11.25 -3.85
C LEU A 22 -4.74 9.86 -3.90
N ILE A 23 -3.94 8.80 -3.78
CA ILE A 23 -4.44 7.42 -3.68
C ILE A 23 -5.30 7.27 -2.43
N GLY A 24 -4.85 7.79 -1.29
CA GLY A 24 -5.61 7.78 -0.04
C GLY A 24 -7.00 8.41 -0.18
N VAL A 25 -7.08 9.59 -0.81
CA VAL A 25 -8.37 10.26 -1.09
C VAL A 25 -9.24 9.45 -2.04
N GLY A 26 -8.69 8.92 -3.13
CA GLY A 26 -9.46 8.09 -4.06
C GLY A 26 -10.05 6.85 -3.39
N VAL A 27 -9.26 6.22 -2.51
CA VAL A 27 -9.66 5.03 -1.75
C VAL A 27 -10.73 5.36 -0.71
N THR A 28 -10.62 6.47 0.03
CA THR A 28 -11.63 6.86 1.01
C THR A 28 -12.96 7.25 0.35
N VAL A 29 -12.92 7.96 -0.78
CA VAL A 29 -14.13 8.28 -1.56
C VAL A 29 -14.79 7.00 -2.06
N THR A 30 -14.01 6.07 -2.61
CA THR A 30 -14.54 4.78 -3.07
C THR A 30 -15.18 4.01 -1.91
N ALA A 31 -14.50 3.93 -0.75
CA ALA A 31 -15.04 3.27 0.43
C ALA A 31 -16.34 3.94 0.96
N HIS A 32 -16.43 5.27 0.87
CA HIS A 32 -17.64 6.02 1.21
C HIS A 32 -18.82 5.63 0.33
N GLU A 33 -18.63 5.60 -1.00
CA GLU A 33 -19.68 5.21 -1.96
C GLU A 33 -20.15 3.77 -1.77
N PHE A 34 -19.22 2.84 -1.53
CA PHE A 34 -19.54 1.42 -1.37
C PHE A 34 -20.13 1.07 0.01
N ASN A 35 -19.96 1.92 1.03
CA ASN A 35 -20.48 1.68 2.38
C ASN A 35 -21.59 2.67 2.79
N ASN A 36 -22.43 3.08 1.83
CA ASN A 36 -23.60 3.96 2.07
C ASN A 36 -23.24 5.28 2.79
N GLY A 37 -22.05 5.81 2.56
CA GLY A 37 -21.55 7.04 3.17
C GLY A 37 -20.96 6.89 4.58
N ILE A 38 -20.87 5.67 5.11
CA ILE A 38 -20.33 5.44 6.45
C ILE A 38 -18.88 4.98 6.33
N ILE A 39 -17.95 5.66 6.98
CA ILE A 39 -16.56 5.17 7.11
C ILE A 39 -16.32 4.75 8.56
N THR A 40 -16.30 3.44 8.80
CA THR A 40 -15.90 2.86 10.08
C THR A 40 -14.45 2.39 10.04
N GLN A 41 -13.83 2.19 11.21
CA GLN A 41 -12.46 1.65 11.29
C GLN A 41 -12.34 0.29 10.60
N ALA A 42 -13.36 -0.57 10.70
CA ALA A 42 -13.43 -1.84 9.99
C ALA A 42 -13.41 -1.69 8.46
N VAL A 43 -14.04 -0.65 7.91
CA VAL A 43 -14.01 -0.37 6.45
C VAL A 43 -12.62 0.08 6.01
N ILE A 44 -11.96 0.92 6.81
CA ILE A 44 -10.58 1.33 6.52
C ILE A 44 -9.65 0.12 6.61
N GLY A 45 -9.82 -0.73 7.62
CA GLY A 45 -9.04 -1.95 7.78
C GLY A 45 -9.26 -2.96 6.64
N SER A 46 -10.49 -3.12 6.14
CA SER A 46 -10.79 -4.01 5.01
C SER A 46 -10.16 -3.53 3.70
N VAL A 47 -10.06 -2.22 3.51
CA VAL A 47 -9.34 -1.59 2.40
C VAL A 47 -7.84 -1.90 2.46
N PHE A 48 -7.21 -1.78 3.63
CA PHE A 48 -5.78 -2.14 3.80
C PHE A 48 -5.55 -3.63 3.54
N LEU A 49 -6.47 -4.48 3.99
CA LEU A 49 -6.44 -5.92 3.70
C LEU A 49 -6.59 -6.20 2.20
N GLY A 50 -7.48 -5.47 1.52
CA GLY A 50 -7.64 -5.52 0.07
C GLY A 50 -6.39 -5.12 -0.70
N MET A 51 -5.64 -4.12 -0.20
CA MET A 51 -4.35 -3.71 -0.80
C MET A 51 -3.22 -4.73 -0.58
N ALA A 52 -3.30 -5.57 0.46
CA ALA A 52 -2.29 -6.61 0.68
C ALA A 52 -2.31 -7.69 -0.41
N PHE A 53 -3.49 -8.02 -0.95
CA PHE A 53 -3.67 -9.04 -1.97
C PHE A 53 -2.87 -8.78 -3.27
N PRO A 54 -3.00 -7.62 -3.95
CA PRO A 54 -2.19 -7.33 -5.12
C PRO A 54 -0.69 -7.26 -4.79
N ASN A 55 -0.31 -6.80 -3.60
CA ASN A 55 1.09 -6.77 -3.17
C ASN A 55 1.67 -8.19 -3.01
N LEU A 56 0.91 -9.15 -2.49
CA LEU A 56 1.31 -10.56 -2.43
C LEU A 56 1.44 -11.19 -3.82
N LEU A 57 0.49 -10.90 -4.71
CA LEU A 57 0.52 -11.37 -6.10
C LEU A 57 1.75 -10.84 -6.84
N ILE A 58 1.99 -9.53 -6.76
CA ILE A 58 3.16 -8.88 -7.36
C ILE A 58 4.44 -9.44 -6.75
N ALA A 59 4.52 -9.60 -5.42
CA ALA A 59 5.67 -10.20 -4.76
C ALA A 59 5.95 -11.64 -5.24
N GLY A 60 4.89 -12.45 -5.42
CA GLY A 60 4.96 -13.81 -5.93
C GLY A 60 5.53 -13.88 -7.34
N VAL A 61 5.00 -13.06 -8.25
CA VAL A 61 5.49 -12.97 -9.64
C VAL A 61 6.93 -12.42 -9.67
N MET A 62 7.21 -11.38 -8.90
CA MET A 62 8.54 -10.74 -8.84
C MET A 62 9.61 -11.65 -8.26
N ARG A 63 9.23 -12.67 -7.47
CA ARG A 63 10.17 -13.67 -6.97
C ARG A 63 10.85 -14.45 -8.10
N LEU A 64 10.22 -14.58 -9.26
CA LEU A 64 10.78 -15.25 -10.44
C LEU A 64 11.73 -14.36 -11.26
N PHE A 65 11.53 -13.03 -11.26
CA PHE A 65 12.28 -12.10 -12.11
C PHE A 65 13.31 -11.25 -11.35
N ARG A 66 12.95 -10.73 -10.17
CA ARG A 66 13.80 -9.90 -9.29
C ARG A 66 13.46 -10.11 -7.82
N VAL A 67 14.14 -11.08 -7.21
CA VAL A 67 13.94 -11.47 -5.80
C VAL A 67 14.06 -10.28 -4.83
N HIS A 68 14.99 -9.35 -5.05
CA HIS A 68 15.17 -8.19 -4.17
C HIS A 68 13.94 -7.28 -4.14
N VAL A 69 13.32 -7.02 -5.30
CA VAL A 69 12.14 -6.15 -5.37
C VAL A 69 10.90 -6.89 -4.85
N GLY A 70 10.80 -8.20 -5.12
CA GLY A 70 9.73 -9.03 -4.55
C GLY A 70 9.70 -9.04 -3.02
N LYS A 71 10.86 -9.00 -2.34
CA LYS A 71 10.93 -8.90 -0.87
C LYS A 71 10.34 -7.58 -0.34
N VAL A 72 10.52 -6.47 -1.06
CA VAL A 72 9.96 -5.17 -0.67
C VAL A 72 8.44 -5.20 -0.74
N PHE A 73 7.86 -5.72 -1.83
CA PHE A 73 6.41 -5.88 -1.96
C PHE A 73 5.83 -6.84 -0.93
N LEU A 74 6.56 -7.90 -0.58
CA LEU A 74 6.15 -8.85 0.45
C LEU A 74 6.13 -8.19 1.85
N LEU A 75 7.10 -7.34 2.14
CA LEU A 75 7.14 -6.57 3.39
C LEU A 75 5.98 -5.57 3.45
N ILE A 76 5.71 -4.84 2.36
CA ILE A 76 4.58 -3.92 2.26
C ILE A 76 3.25 -4.68 2.45
N ALA A 77 3.08 -5.84 1.82
CA ALA A 77 1.91 -6.68 2.03
C ALA A 77 1.74 -7.06 3.51
N GLY A 78 2.82 -7.44 4.18
CA GLY A 78 2.82 -7.74 5.61
C GLY A 78 2.36 -6.55 6.47
N ILE A 79 2.83 -5.34 6.16
CA ILE A 79 2.40 -4.11 6.84
C ILE A 79 0.92 -3.85 6.58
N CYS A 80 0.45 -3.97 5.34
CA CYS A 80 -0.96 -3.78 5.00
C CYS A 80 -1.87 -4.77 5.75
N ILE A 81 -1.45 -6.04 5.87
CA ILE A 81 -2.19 -7.05 6.65
C ILE A 81 -2.21 -6.69 8.13
N ALA A 82 -1.05 -6.37 8.72
CA ALA A 82 -0.96 -6.03 10.12
C ALA A 82 -1.82 -4.81 10.49
N VAL A 83 -1.72 -3.73 9.70
CA VAL A 83 -2.52 -2.51 9.88
C VAL A 83 -4.00 -2.79 9.67
N GLY A 84 -4.35 -3.56 8.63
CA GLY A 84 -5.73 -3.93 8.34
C GLY A 84 -6.38 -4.73 9.47
N ILE A 85 -5.69 -5.75 10.00
CA ILE A 85 -6.18 -6.57 11.12
C ILE A 85 -6.35 -5.72 12.38
N VAL A 86 -5.37 -4.87 12.71
CA VAL A 86 -5.44 -4.01 13.90
C VAL A 86 -6.62 -3.05 13.80
N LEU A 87 -6.86 -2.44 12.64
CA LEU A 87 -7.98 -1.50 12.44
C LEU A 87 -9.35 -2.18 12.44
N ILE A 88 -9.45 -3.46 12.09
CA ILE A 88 -10.70 -4.23 12.19
C ILE A 88 -10.95 -4.69 13.63
N ALA A 89 -9.90 -4.92 14.41
CA ALA A 89 -9.99 -5.43 15.76
C ALA A 89 -10.28 -4.35 16.82
N ILE A 90 -10.12 -3.07 16.48
CA ILE A 90 -10.47 -1.89 17.29
C ILE A 90 -11.90 -1.47 16.95
#